data_AF-A0A0Q9NHB4-F1
#
_entry.id   AF-A0A0Q9NHB4-F1
#
_cell.length_a   1.000
_cell.length_b   1.000
_cell.length_c   1.000
_cell.angle_alpha   90.00
_cell.angle_beta   90.00
_cell.angle_gamma   90.00
#
_symmetry.space_group_name_H-M   'P 1'
#
loop_
_entity.id
_entity.type
_entity.pdbx_description
1 polymer ?
#
loop_
_entity_poly.entity_id
_entity_poly.type
_entity_poly.pdbx_seq_one_letter_code
_entity_poly.pdbx_strand_id
1 'polypeptide(L)'
;MSLRLKITLWVSIGLMVVLFFSFTFVYYMFIRVTTKGEIDLLKDKASALLLKDLPNHPEYWKDNMQMDELLIPQEMLRYITPDSKVAHEIYSDTNLASYPAIYSTKASEALLTDADGIILFVRTPVFKDGKQVALLEIGRSLRRLGTYSEMLISILVLTSIGALILALIGGYFYTNVLFRPLKQFIATMQNIEESGSFRHITLPANQANDELMMLGNTFNRMIDRLQDMFRKQEQFLADASHELRTPLTIIESYASLLRRWASSNDQLREEALEAIVSESAQLKLLTQNLLSLTNTNRTNCEQNTEFDLIPLVEQTAASLRVTSSREIRVQSELNMKELPMTGDPYQIRQLLIILIDNALKYSQKIVDIRICLQEKQVIIKVMDQGIGIAEEDLPHVFDRFYRSDKARNRKQGGAGLGLAIAQHIVQKHQGTIELLSSLGLGSTAVVTLPQSCQ
;
A
#
# COMPACT_ATOMS: atom_id res chain seq x y z
N MET A 1 13.99 12.72 16.25
CA MET A 1 13.30 11.79 17.18
C MET A 1 12.84 10.56 16.41
N SER A 2 13.26 9.35 16.78
CA SER A 2 12.91 8.14 16.02
C SER A 2 11.41 7.84 16.08
N LEU A 3 10.85 7.25 15.03
CA LEU A 3 9.43 6.85 14.97
C LEU A 3 9.06 5.97 16.17
N ARG A 4 10.01 5.13 16.61
CA ARG A 4 9.90 4.27 17.79
C ARG A 4 9.60 5.06 19.05
N LEU A 5 10.42 6.08 19.34
CA LEU A 5 10.25 6.90 20.54
C LEU A 5 8.92 7.66 20.53
N LYS A 6 8.45 8.10 19.35
CA LYS A 6 7.14 8.75 19.21
C LYS A 6 6.01 7.78 19.56
N ILE A 7 6.01 6.57 19.00
CA ILE A 7 4.95 5.58 19.23
C ILE A 7 4.93 5.14 20.70
N THR A 8 6.08 4.85 21.29
CA THR A 8 6.13 4.47 22.71
C THR A 8 5.60 5.58 23.62
N LEU A 9 5.93 6.85 23.33
CA LEU A 9 5.41 7.97 24.10
C LEU A 9 3.91 8.15 23.93
N TRP A 10 3.38 8.05 22.70
CA TRP A 10 1.93 8.15 22.48
C TRP A 10 1.16 7.04 23.21
N VAL A 11 1.67 5.81 23.18
CA VAL A 11 1.06 4.68 23.92
C VAL A 11 1.12 4.91 25.43
N SER A 12 2.28 5.34 25.96
CA SER A 12 2.41 5.64 27.39
C SER A 12 1.53 6.81 27.85
N ILE A 13 1.41 7.87 27.03
CA ILE A 13 0.50 8.99 27.30
C ILE A 13 -0.95 8.50 27.29
N GLY A 14 -1.35 7.71 26.30
CA GLY A 14 -2.69 7.13 26.23
C GLY A 14 -3.02 6.28 27.46
N LEU A 15 -2.08 5.43 27.89
CA LEU A 15 -2.23 4.63 29.10
C LEU A 15 -2.39 5.51 30.35
N MET A 16 -1.59 6.57 30.47
CA MET A 16 -1.67 7.50 31.60
C MET A 16 -3.04 8.20 31.67
N VAL A 17 -3.59 8.61 30.53
CA VAL A 17 -4.93 9.20 30.45
C VAL A 17 -6.00 8.20 30.89
N VAL A 18 -5.92 6.95 30.43
CA VAL A 18 -6.85 5.89 30.83
C VAL A 18 -6.76 5.61 32.33
N LEU A 19 -5.53 5.50 32.87
CA LEU A 19 -5.31 5.30 34.30
C LEU A 19 -5.85 6.47 35.12
N PHE A 20 -5.63 7.71 34.69
CA PHE A 20 -6.14 8.90 35.37
C PHE A 20 -7.67 8.88 35.52
N PHE A 21 -8.40 8.63 34.42
CA PHE A 21 -9.86 8.57 34.46
C PHE A 21 -10.37 7.37 35.26
N SER A 22 -9.76 6.19 35.07
CA SER A 22 -10.11 4.98 35.81
C SER A 22 -9.92 5.16 37.32
N PHE A 23 -8.79 5.74 37.74
CA PHE A 23 -8.45 5.92 39.15
C PHE A 23 -9.27 7.02 39.81
N THR A 24 -9.56 8.10 39.07
CA THR A 24 -10.51 9.13 39.52
C THR A 24 -11.90 8.53 39.73
N PHE A 25 -12.35 7.66 38.82
CA PHE A 25 -13.63 6.96 38.94
C PHE A 25 -13.65 6.01 40.14
N VAL A 26 -12.61 5.20 40.34
CA VAL A 26 -12.49 4.29 41.50
C VAL A 26 -12.51 5.06 42.81
N TYR A 27 -11.75 6.15 42.90
CA TYR A 27 -11.71 7.01 44.09
C TYR A 27 -13.09 7.62 44.39
N TYR A 28 -13.74 8.20 43.37
CA TYR A 28 -15.08 8.76 43.51
C TYR A 28 -16.11 7.71 43.97
N MET A 29 -16.09 6.52 43.35
CA MET A 29 -16.97 5.41 43.72
C MET A 29 -16.71 4.93 45.15
N PHE A 30 -15.44 4.85 45.57
CA PHE A 30 -15.08 4.46 46.94
C PHE A 30 -15.68 5.42 47.98
N ILE A 31 -15.52 6.73 47.79
CA ILE A 31 -16.11 7.74 48.69
C ILE A 31 -17.63 7.64 48.71
N ARG A 32 -18.26 7.57 47.52
CA ARG A 32 -19.72 7.53 47.38
C ARG A 32 -20.33 6.28 48.01
N VAL A 33 -19.74 5.11 47.79
CA VAL A 33 -20.25 3.84 48.34
C VAL A 33 -20.05 3.79 49.85
N THR A 34 -18.88 4.21 50.35
CA THR A 34 -18.58 4.16 51.78
C THR A 34 -19.43 5.14 52.58
N THR A 35 -19.55 6.39 52.13
CA THR A 35 -20.40 7.39 52.79
C THR A 35 -21.87 6.96 52.81
N LYS A 36 -22.38 6.40 51.71
CA LYS A 36 -23.75 5.87 51.66
C LYS A 36 -23.96 4.70 52.61
N GLY A 37 -23.01 3.76 52.68
CA GLY A 37 -23.07 2.64 53.62
C GLY A 37 -23.13 3.10 55.09
N GLU A 38 -22.36 4.14 55.43
CA GLU A 38 -22.36 4.71 56.78
C GLU A 38 -23.68 5.44 57.10
N ILE A 39 -24.28 6.12 56.12
CA ILE A 39 -25.63 6.70 56.25
C ILE A 39 -26.67 5.64 56.58
N ASP A 40 -26.68 4.56 55.81
CA ASP A 40 -27.68 3.50 55.98
C ASP A 40 -27.49 2.81 57.35
N LEU A 41 -26.23 2.59 57.78
CA LEU A 41 -25.94 2.08 59.13
C LEU A 41 -26.46 3.01 60.24
N LEU A 42 -26.27 4.32 60.11
CA LEU A 42 -26.77 5.29 61.09
C LEU A 42 -28.31 5.36 61.12
N LYS A 43 -28.98 5.21 59.98
CA LYS A 43 -30.46 5.12 59.93
C LYS A 43 -30.99 3.87 60.61
N ASP A 44 -30.35 2.73 60.38
CA ASP A 44 -30.72 1.47 61.04
C ASP A 44 -30.51 1.58 62.55
N LYS A 45 -29.38 2.17 62.97
CA LYS A 45 -29.10 2.48 64.38
C LYS A 45 -30.15 3.42 64.97
N ALA A 46 -30.50 4.50 64.28
CA ALA A 46 -31.56 5.42 64.73
C ALA A 46 -32.89 4.69 64.93
N SER A 47 -33.28 3.84 63.96
CA SER A 47 -34.51 3.05 64.03
C SER A 47 -34.50 2.07 65.22
N ALA A 48 -33.38 1.40 65.48
CA ALA A 48 -33.23 0.51 66.64
C ALA A 48 -33.27 1.25 67.99
N LEU A 49 -32.70 2.46 68.06
CA LEU A 49 -32.75 3.30 69.26
C LEU A 49 -34.17 3.83 69.53
N LEU A 50 -34.93 4.17 68.49
CA LEU A 50 -36.32 4.61 68.65
C LEU A 50 -37.24 3.50 69.20
N LEU A 51 -37.00 2.24 68.82
CA LEU A 51 -37.73 1.09 69.36
C LEU A 51 -37.47 0.84 70.86
N LYS A 52 -36.34 1.31 71.38
CA LYS A 52 -35.96 1.17 72.80
C LYS A 52 -36.52 2.29 73.70
N ASP A 53 -37.21 3.28 73.14
CA ASP A 53 -37.83 4.41 73.87
C ASP A 53 -36.89 5.11 74.87
N LEU A 54 -35.62 5.32 74.45
CA LEU A 54 -34.57 5.95 75.26
C LEU A 54 -34.97 7.26 76.00
N PRO A 55 -35.85 8.14 75.48
CA PRO A 55 -36.23 9.37 76.18
C PRO A 55 -36.96 9.13 77.50
N ASN A 56 -37.62 7.99 77.66
CA ASN A 56 -38.36 7.63 78.88
C ASN A 56 -37.49 6.83 79.87
N HIS A 57 -36.23 6.57 79.53
CA HIS A 57 -35.26 5.81 80.32
C HIS A 57 -34.05 6.71 80.71
N PRO A 58 -34.17 7.55 81.74
CA PRO A 58 -33.12 8.50 82.16
C PRO A 58 -31.82 7.81 82.62
N GLU A 59 -31.85 6.52 82.93
CA GLU A 59 -30.67 5.70 83.23
C GLU A 59 -29.61 5.72 82.12
N TYR A 60 -30.01 5.70 80.84
CA TYR A 60 -29.08 5.68 79.70
C TYR A 60 -28.34 7.01 79.47
N TRP A 61 -28.77 8.10 80.13
CA TRP A 61 -28.25 9.45 79.92
C TRP A 61 -27.42 9.97 81.11
N LYS A 62 -27.38 9.23 82.24
CA LYS A 62 -26.81 9.72 83.51
C LYS A 62 -25.45 9.13 83.88
N ASP A 63 -25.07 7.96 83.37
CA ASP A 63 -23.86 7.25 83.79
C ASP A 63 -22.93 6.91 82.62
N ASN A 64 -21.65 7.29 82.73
CA ASN A 64 -20.65 7.16 81.66
C ASN A 64 -20.37 5.68 81.28
N MET A 65 -20.68 4.70 82.14
CA MET A 65 -20.43 3.28 81.83
C MET A 65 -21.43 2.66 80.84
N GLN A 66 -22.68 3.16 80.75
CA GLN A 66 -23.65 2.72 79.73
C GLN A 66 -23.51 3.51 78.40
N MET A 67 -22.71 4.57 78.41
CA MET A 67 -22.41 5.37 77.20
C MET A 67 -21.60 4.59 76.17
N ASP A 68 -20.69 3.71 76.62
CA ASP A 68 -19.87 2.85 75.75
C ASP A 68 -20.68 1.76 75.02
N GLU A 69 -21.87 1.40 75.53
CA GLU A 69 -22.73 0.37 74.91
C GLU A 69 -23.58 0.95 73.76
N LEU A 70 -23.86 2.26 73.79
CA LEU A 70 -24.70 2.96 72.82
C LEU A 70 -23.91 3.73 71.76
N LEU A 71 -22.71 4.21 72.07
CA LEU A 71 -21.87 4.97 71.15
C LEU A 71 -20.74 4.12 70.57
N ILE A 72 -20.50 4.29 69.26
CA ILE A 72 -19.26 3.84 68.61
C ILE A 72 -18.30 5.05 68.62
N PRO A 73 -16.97 4.84 68.64
CA PRO A 73 -16.03 5.96 68.56
C PRO A 73 -16.31 6.90 67.38
N GLN A 74 -16.17 8.21 67.61
CA GLN A 74 -16.42 9.29 66.64
C GLN A 74 -17.89 9.52 66.30
N GLU A 75 -18.79 9.15 67.21
CA GLU A 75 -20.22 9.43 67.12
C GLU A 75 -20.71 10.38 68.22
N MET A 76 -21.81 11.04 67.91
CA MET A 76 -22.63 11.84 68.82
C MET A 76 -24.09 11.47 68.62
N LEU A 77 -24.83 11.37 69.70
CA LEU A 77 -26.27 11.19 69.74
C LEU A 77 -26.87 12.35 70.52
N ARG A 78 -27.86 13.03 69.93
CA ARG A 78 -28.57 14.10 70.62
C ARG A 78 -30.06 14.09 70.33
N TYR A 79 -30.81 14.48 71.35
CA TYR A 79 -32.26 14.56 71.34
C TYR A 79 -32.66 16.03 71.37
N ILE A 80 -33.29 16.50 70.30
CA ILE A 80 -33.55 17.92 70.07
C ILE A 80 -35.06 18.17 70.21
N THR A 81 -35.47 19.07 71.09
CA THR A 81 -36.87 19.46 71.29
C THR A 81 -37.36 20.41 70.20
N PRO A 82 -38.69 20.62 70.05
CA PRO A 82 -39.26 21.51 69.04
C PRO A 82 -38.77 22.97 69.09
N ASP A 83 -38.25 23.44 70.23
CA ASP A 83 -37.61 24.76 70.39
C ASP A 83 -36.11 24.78 70.00
N SER A 84 -35.63 23.73 69.31
CA SER A 84 -34.23 23.53 68.92
C SER A 84 -33.24 23.52 70.08
N LYS A 85 -33.71 23.20 71.29
CA LYS A 85 -32.82 22.94 72.44
C LYS A 85 -32.45 21.47 72.51
N VAL A 86 -31.26 21.21 73.01
CA VAL A 86 -30.75 19.86 73.24
C VAL A 86 -31.27 19.37 74.59
N ALA A 87 -32.18 18.39 74.58
CA ALA A 87 -32.72 17.78 75.79
C ALA A 87 -31.69 16.84 76.43
N HIS A 88 -31.06 16.04 75.58
CA HIS A 88 -30.05 15.06 75.96
C HIS A 88 -28.99 14.98 74.85
N GLU A 89 -27.73 14.86 75.25
CA GLU A 89 -26.61 14.75 74.32
C GLU A 89 -25.53 13.86 74.93
N ILE A 90 -25.03 12.94 74.11
CA ILE A 90 -23.88 12.11 74.41
C ILE A 90 -22.97 12.12 73.18
N TYR A 91 -21.66 12.22 73.40
CA TYR A 91 -20.69 12.25 72.32
C TYR A 91 -19.40 11.56 72.73
N SER A 92 -18.78 10.90 71.76
CA SER A 92 -17.41 10.38 71.86
C SER A 92 -16.39 11.29 71.17
N ASP A 93 -16.86 12.28 70.40
CA ASP A 93 -16.04 13.28 69.72
C ASP A 93 -16.59 14.68 70.04
N THR A 94 -15.77 15.49 70.73
CA THR A 94 -16.10 16.84 71.16
C THR A 94 -16.37 17.80 70.00
N ASN A 95 -15.80 17.54 68.83
CA ASN A 95 -15.99 18.40 67.66
C ASN A 95 -17.41 18.29 67.12
N LEU A 96 -18.06 17.13 67.25
CA LEU A 96 -19.45 16.93 66.81
C LEU A 96 -20.45 17.76 67.63
N ALA A 97 -20.20 17.91 68.93
CA ALA A 97 -21.04 18.70 69.83
C ALA A 97 -21.02 20.20 69.54
N SER A 98 -19.96 20.69 68.85
CA SER A 98 -19.84 22.11 68.49
C SER A 98 -20.82 22.56 67.38
N TYR A 99 -21.39 21.62 66.62
CA TYR A 99 -22.33 21.92 65.55
C TYR A 99 -23.72 22.26 66.12
N PRO A 100 -24.42 23.31 65.64
CA PRO A 100 -25.69 23.72 66.20
C PRO A 100 -26.79 22.67 66.02
N ALA A 101 -27.60 22.47 67.06
CA ALA A 101 -28.78 21.62 67.02
C ALA A 101 -29.92 22.34 66.29
N ILE A 102 -30.40 21.77 65.17
CA ILE A 102 -31.48 22.34 64.37
C ILE A 102 -32.63 21.34 64.34
N TYR A 103 -33.79 21.73 64.88
CA TYR A 103 -34.99 20.90 64.81
C TYR A 103 -35.56 20.88 63.38
N SER A 104 -36.06 19.72 62.96
CA SER A 104 -36.70 19.49 61.67
C SER A 104 -37.90 18.58 61.84
N THR A 105 -38.95 18.81 61.05
CA THR A 105 -40.14 17.95 61.02
C THR A 105 -40.00 16.73 60.14
N LYS A 106 -38.95 16.69 59.30
CA LYS A 106 -38.69 15.59 58.38
C LYS A 106 -37.36 14.92 58.70
N ALA A 107 -37.30 13.61 58.41
CA ALA A 107 -36.04 12.90 58.38
C ALA A 107 -35.13 13.52 57.32
N SER A 108 -33.85 13.65 57.64
CA SER A 108 -32.88 14.28 56.73
C SER A 108 -31.47 13.76 57.00
N GLU A 109 -30.65 13.80 55.96
CA GLU A 109 -29.22 13.52 56.01
C GLU A 109 -28.47 14.80 55.67
N ALA A 110 -27.34 15.04 56.34
CA ALA A 110 -26.44 16.13 55.99
C ALA A 110 -25.00 15.61 55.96
N LEU A 111 -24.29 15.86 54.85
CA LEU A 111 -22.84 15.72 54.79
C LEU A 111 -22.21 17.11 54.87
N LEU A 112 -21.37 17.30 55.87
CA LEU A 112 -20.52 18.48 56.02
C LEU A 112 -19.06 18.06 55.78
N THR A 113 -18.24 19.00 55.33
CA THR A 113 -16.79 18.80 55.18
C THR A 113 -16.09 19.86 56.00
N ASP A 114 -15.22 19.42 56.89
CA ASP A 114 -14.41 20.26 57.77
C ASP A 114 -12.92 19.87 57.63
N ALA A 115 -12.02 20.59 58.30
CA ALA A 115 -10.58 20.35 58.29
C ALA A 115 -10.20 18.93 58.74
N ASP A 116 -11.00 18.31 59.62
CA ASP A 116 -10.79 16.94 60.12
C ASP A 116 -11.44 15.85 59.25
N GLY A 117 -12.15 16.22 58.18
CA GLY A 117 -12.73 15.29 57.21
C GLY A 117 -14.24 15.46 57.00
N ILE A 118 -14.88 14.41 56.50
CA ILE A 118 -16.33 14.40 56.24
C ILE A 118 -17.06 14.10 57.55
N ILE A 119 -18.10 14.88 57.85
CA ILE A 119 -18.99 14.65 58.98
C ILE A 119 -20.38 14.37 58.44
N LEU A 120 -21.01 13.34 58.98
CA LEU A 120 -22.33 12.90 58.59
C LEU A 120 -23.32 13.12 59.74
N PHE A 121 -24.49 13.68 59.43
CA PHE A 121 -25.61 13.76 60.36
C PHE A 121 -26.82 13.03 59.79
N VAL A 122 -27.41 12.14 60.58
CA VAL A 122 -28.69 11.49 60.30
C VAL A 122 -29.71 11.97 61.34
N ARG A 123 -30.78 12.58 60.86
CA ARG A 123 -31.85 13.16 61.69
C ARG A 123 -33.13 12.37 61.48
N THR A 124 -33.71 11.86 62.55
CA THR A 124 -34.92 11.03 62.53
C THR A 124 -35.97 11.59 63.50
N PRO A 125 -37.18 11.96 63.04
CA PRO A 125 -38.22 12.52 63.89
C PRO A 125 -38.76 11.47 64.87
N VAL A 126 -39.01 11.88 66.11
CA VAL A 126 -39.51 11.01 67.18
C VAL A 126 -40.95 11.35 67.49
N PHE A 127 -41.84 10.37 67.34
CA PHE A 127 -43.28 10.53 67.54
C PHE A 127 -43.74 9.83 68.81
N LYS A 128 -44.58 10.50 69.60
CA LYS A 128 -45.33 9.93 70.74
C LYS A 128 -46.79 10.34 70.59
N ASP A 129 -47.70 9.38 70.66
CA ASP A 129 -49.14 9.58 70.47
C ASP A 129 -49.50 10.37 69.18
N GLY A 130 -48.77 10.09 68.08
CA GLY A 130 -48.97 10.74 66.78
C GLY A 130 -48.45 12.17 66.66
N LYS A 131 -47.83 12.74 67.71
CA LYS A 131 -47.19 14.06 67.69
C LYS A 131 -45.67 13.92 67.73
N GLN A 132 -44.97 14.72 66.94
CA GLN A 132 -43.52 14.76 66.99
C GLN A 132 -43.07 15.47 68.27
N VAL A 133 -42.48 14.72 69.18
CA VAL A 133 -42.03 15.23 70.48
C VAL A 133 -40.57 15.67 70.45
N ALA A 134 -39.79 15.17 69.49
CA ALA A 134 -38.39 15.54 69.33
C ALA A 134 -37.81 15.11 67.97
N LEU A 135 -36.51 15.36 67.80
CA LEU A 135 -35.68 14.88 66.71
C LEU A 135 -34.47 14.15 67.30
N LEU A 136 -34.28 12.89 66.90
CA LEU A 136 -33.06 12.15 67.18
C LEU A 136 -32.03 12.49 66.11
N GLU A 137 -30.90 13.06 66.51
CA GLU A 137 -29.79 13.33 65.60
C GLU A 137 -28.58 12.48 65.98
N ILE A 138 -28.07 11.73 65.01
CA ILE A 138 -26.82 10.99 65.11
C ILE A 138 -25.79 11.68 64.21
N GLY A 139 -24.75 12.24 64.82
CA GLY A 139 -23.58 12.76 64.14
C GLY A 139 -22.45 11.73 64.12
N ARG A 140 -21.72 11.60 63.01
CA ARG A 140 -20.53 10.77 62.93
C ARG A 140 -19.43 11.46 62.13
N SER A 141 -18.24 11.51 62.73
CA SER A 141 -17.03 11.97 62.05
C SER A 141 -16.40 10.81 61.28
N LEU A 142 -16.19 10.98 59.98
CA LEU A 142 -15.55 10.00 59.09
C LEU A 142 -14.04 10.27 59.00
N ARG A 143 -13.38 10.69 60.08
CA ARG A 143 -11.94 10.99 60.09
C ARG A 143 -11.10 9.81 59.58
N ARG A 144 -11.50 8.57 59.92
CA ARG A 144 -10.85 7.34 59.41
C ARG A 144 -10.97 7.16 57.90
N LEU A 145 -12.04 7.68 57.27
CA LEU A 145 -12.19 7.68 55.81
C LEU A 145 -11.08 8.50 55.14
N GLY A 146 -10.62 9.59 55.78
CA GLY A 146 -9.48 10.36 55.31
C GLY A 146 -8.21 9.52 55.24
N THR A 147 -7.87 8.81 56.31
CA THR A 147 -6.71 7.90 56.35
C THR A 147 -6.82 6.77 55.32
N TYR A 148 -8.00 6.17 55.15
CA TYR A 148 -8.21 5.16 54.10
C TYR A 148 -8.08 5.73 52.69
N SER A 149 -8.52 6.97 52.49
CA SER A 149 -8.38 7.68 51.21
C SER A 149 -6.92 7.98 50.89
N GLU A 150 -6.12 8.41 51.86
CA GLU A 150 -4.67 8.61 51.70
C GLU A 150 -3.94 7.30 51.34
N MET A 151 -4.30 6.21 52.01
CA MET A 151 -3.75 4.88 51.70
C MET A 151 -4.14 4.44 50.28
N LEU A 152 -5.40 4.62 49.89
CA LEU A 152 -5.89 4.31 48.55
C LEU A 152 -5.14 5.13 47.48
N ILE A 153 -5.01 6.44 47.67
CA ILE A 153 -4.27 7.32 46.75
C ILE A 153 -2.82 6.87 46.63
N SER A 154 -2.17 6.51 47.74
CA SER A 154 -0.78 6.02 47.73
C SER A 154 -0.62 4.74 46.91
N ILE A 155 -1.55 3.79 47.04
CA ILE A 155 -1.57 2.54 46.25
C ILE A 155 -1.81 2.85 44.76
N LEU A 156 -2.74 3.74 44.44
CA LEU A 156 -3.04 4.15 43.06
C LEU A 156 -1.84 4.86 42.41
N VAL A 157 -1.14 5.73 43.13
CA VAL A 157 0.07 6.39 42.63
C VAL A 157 1.18 5.38 42.38
N LEU A 158 1.45 4.49 43.34
CA LEU A 158 2.51 3.48 43.21
C LEU A 158 2.25 2.52 42.04
N THR A 159 1.02 2.05 41.89
CA THR A 159 0.62 1.19 40.77
C THR A 159 0.65 1.92 39.43
N SER A 160 0.32 3.22 39.39
CA SER A 160 0.47 4.05 38.18
C SER A 160 1.92 4.14 37.72
N ILE A 161 2.85 4.39 38.65
CA ILE A 161 4.28 4.47 38.36
C ILE A 161 4.78 3.12 37.82
N GLY A 162 4.42 2.01 38.47
CA GLY A 162 4.75 0.66 38.01
C GLY A 162 4.22 0.36 36.61
N ALA A 163 2.95 0.67 36.36
CA ALA A 163 2.33 0.49 35.04
C ALA A 163 3.02 1.33 33.96
N LEU A 164 3.42 2.57 34.27
CA LEU A 164 4.15 3.44 33.34
C LEU A 164 5.52 2.86 32.98
N ILE A 165 6.28 2.35 33.96
CA ILE A 165 7.58 1.73 33.73
C ILE A 165 7.42 0.49 32.84
N LEU A 166 6.46 -0.38 33.14
CA LEU A 166 6.17 -1.57 32.34
C LEU A 166 5.75 -1.21 30.92
N ALA A 167 4.94 -0.17 30.72
CA ALA A 167 4.53 0.30 29.42
C ALA A 167 5.71 0.85 28.60
N LEU A 168 6.64 1.57 29.22
CA LEU A 168 7.85 2.07 28.55
C LEU A 168 8.76 0.91 28.12
N ILE A 169 9.00 -0.06 28.99
CA ILE A 169 9.84 -1.24 28.70
C ILE A 169 9.19 -2.10 27.61
N GLY A 170 7.89 -2.41 27.78
CA GLY A 170 7.12 -3.21 26.83
C GLY A 170 7.02 -2.54 25.47
N GLY A 171 6.74 -1.24 25.43
CA GLY A 171 6.70 -0.46 24.18
C GLY A 171 8.05 -0.43 23.47
N TYR A 172 9.15 -0.28 24.22
CA TYR A 172 10.50 -0.33 23.63
C TYR A 172 10.79 -1.69 22.98
N PHE A 173 10.44 -2.80 23.65
CA PHE A 173 10.65 -4.14 23.10
C PHE A 173 9.74 -4.42 21.90
N TYR A 174 8.45 -4.11 22.02
CA TYR A 174 7.44 -4.34 20.97
C TYR A 174 7.79 -3.61 19.68
N THR A 175 8.18 -2.33 19.76
CA THR A 175 8.60 -1.56 18.59
C THR A 175 9.87 -2.11 17.95
N ASN A 176 10.76 -2.74 18.72
CA ASN A 176 11.97 -3.34 18.17
C ASN A 176 11.66 -4.57 17.30
N VAL A 177 10.68 -5.38 17.70
CA VAL A 177 10.22 -6.53 16.93
C VAL A 177 9.44 -6.07 15.69
N LEU A 178 8.46 -5.17 15.86
CA LEU A 178 7.58 -4.70 14.80
C LEU A 178 8.33 -3.99 13.66
N PHE A 179 9.33 -3.15 13.98
CA PHE A 179 10.05 -2.37 12.97
C PHE A 179 11.35 -3.01 12.46
N ARG A 180 11.68 -4.24 12.89
CA ARG A 180 12.88 -4.93 12.41
C ARG A 180 12.82 -5.26 10.90
N PRO A 181 11.70 -5.79 10.36
CA PRO A 181 11.60 -6.09 8.93
C PRO A 181 11.73 -4.83 8.05
N LEU A 182 11.11 -3.72 8.48
CA LEU A 182 11.18 -2.45 7.76
C LEU A 182 12.63 -1.94 7.60
N LYS A 183 13.46 -2.09 8.63
CA LYS A 183 14.88 -1.72 8.54
C LYS A 183 15.64 -2.60 7.55
N GLN A 184 15.32 -3.89 7.48
CA GLN A 184 15.94 -4.79 6.51
C GLN A 184 15.56 -4.39 5.08
N PHE A 185 14.30 -4.02 4.85
CA PHE A 185 13.83 -3.58 3.54
C PHE A 185 14.58 -2.31 3.08
N ILE A 186 14.65 -1.31 3.96
CA ILE A 186 15.38 -0.06 3.67
C ILE A 186 16.84 -0.35 3.38
N ALA A 187 17.50 -1.19 4.19
CA ALA A 187 18.91 -1.53 3.98
C ALA A 187 19.14 -2.29 2.66
N THR A 188 18.25 -3.21 2.29
CA THR A 188 18.34 -3.92 0.99
C THR A 188 18.14 -2.96 -0.17
N MET A 189 17.17 -2.04 -0.09
CA MET A 189 16.95 -1.03 -1.14
C MET A 189 18.15 -0.10 -1.31
N GLN A 190 18.73 0.39 -0.20
CA GLN A 190 19.94 1.22 -0.24
C GLN A 190 21.13 0.45 -0.82
N ASN A 191 21.27 -0.84 -0.48
CA ASN A 191 22.33 -1.66 -1.05
C ASN A 191 22.15 -1.87 -2.56
N ILE A 192 20.92 -2.04 -3.05
CA ILE A 192 20.63 -2.15 -4.49
C ILE A 192 20.99 -0.83 -5.20
N GLU A 193 20.63 0.31 -4.60
CA GLU A 193 20.96 1.64 -5.12
C GLU A 193 22.48 1.88 -5.22
N GLU A 194 23.23 1.55 -4.15
CA GLU A 194 24.68 1.76 -4.10
C GLU A 194 25.46 0.75 -4.95
N SER A 195 25.05 -0.52 -4.95
CA SER A 195 25.80 -1.59 -5.64
C SER A 195 25.40 -1.78 -7.10
N GLY A 196 24.23 -1.30 -7.51
CA GLY A 196 23.61 -1.61 -8.80
C GLY A 196 23.24 -3.09 -8.96
N SER A 197 23.39 -3.92 -7.92
CA SER A 197 23.08 -5.34 -7.99
C SER A 197 21.63 -5.61 -7.62
N PHE A 198 20.89 -6.25 -8.53
CA PHE A 198 19.53 -6.70 -8.26
C PHE A 198 19.56 -7.78 -7.17
N ARG A 199 18.86 -7.52 -6.06
CA ARG A 199 18.75 -8.45 -4.93
C ARG A 199 17.30 -8.56 -4.48
N HIS A 200 16.95 -9.76 -4.04
CA HIS A 200 15.66 -9.99 -3.40
C HIS A 200 15.72 -9.66 -1.92
N ILE A 201 14.60 -9.18 -1.40
CA ILE A 201 14.37 -9.05 0.02
C ILE A 201 14.02 -10.44 0.56
N THR A 202 14.80 -10.93 1.53
CA THR A 202 14.49 -12.16 2.25
C THR A 202 13.35 -11.93 3.22
N LEU A 203 12.22 -12.62 3.02
CA LEU A 203 11.06 -12.53 3.90
C LEU A 203 11.14 -13.63 4.97
N PRO A 204 10.94 -13.32 6.25
CA PRO A 204 10.92 -14.33 7.30
C PRO A 204 9.70 -15.25 7.13
N ALA A 205 9.94 -16.56 7.07
CA ALA A 205 8.91 -17.59 6.80
C ALA A 205 7.78 -17.67 7.86
N ASN A 206 7.96 -17.06 9.03
CA ASN A 206 7.05 -17.15 10.18
C ASN A 206 6.08 -15.97 10.34
N GLN A 207 5.99 -15.04 9.38
CA GLN A 207 5.02 -13.94 9.41
C GLN A 207 3.94 -14.16 8.35
N ALA A 208 2.92 -14.93 8.71
CA ALA A 208 1.78 -15.19 7.85
C ALA A 208 0.89 -13.94 7.73
N ASN A 209 0.68 -13.49 6.49
CA ASN A 209 -0.39 -12.57 6.06
C ASN A 209 -0.36 -11.12 6.59
N ASP A 210 0.81 -10.49 6.63
CA ASP A 210 0.97 -9.06 6.95
C ASP A 210 1.15 -8.23 5.65
N GLU A 211 0.67 -6.98 5.65
CA GLU A 211 0.94 -5.95 4.62
C GLU A 211 2.43 -5.85 4.28
N LEU A 212 3.32 -6.09 5.25
CA LEU A 212 4.77 -6.13 5.04
C LEU A 212 5.21 -7.27 4.11
N MET A 213 4.57 -8.44 4.18
CA MET A 213 4.86 -9.56 3.28
C MET A 213 4.37 -9.27 1.87
N MET A 214 3.19 -8.65 1.73
CA MET A 214 2.66 -8.21 0.44
C MET A 214 3.59 -7.17 -0.21
N LEU A 215 4.09 -6.21 0.57
CA LEU A 215 5.08 -5.23 0.13
C LEU A 215 6.37 -5.91 -0.35
N GLY A 216 6.91 -6.83 0.46
CA GLY A 216 8.12 -7.58 0.12
C GLY A 216 8.00 -8.40 -1.17
N ASN A 217 6.89 -9.13 -1.32
CA ASN A 217 6.62 -9.91 -2.53
C ASN A 217 6.44 -9.02 -3.76
N THR A 218 5.76 -7.88 -3.61
CA THR A 218 5.56 -6.93 -4.71
C THR A 218 6.87 -6.28 -5.13
N PHE A 219 7.72 -5.93 -4.17
CA PHE A 219 9.07 -5.44 -4.43
C PHE A 219 9.91 -6.48 -5.18
N ASN A 220 9.94 -7.74 -4.73
CA ASN A 220 10.69 -8.79 -5.40
C ASN A 220 10.24 -9.00 -6.86
N ARG A 221 8.91 -9.03 -7.11
CA ARG A 221 8.40 -9.11 -8.50
C ARG A 221 8.80 -7.93 -9.37
N MET A 222 8.91 -6.73 -8.80
CA MET A 222 9.38 -5.54 -9.52
C MET A 222 10.87 -5.64 -9.84
N ILE A 223 11.69 -6.14 -8.90
CA ILE A 223 13.11 -6.41 -9.12
C ILE A 223 13.31 -7.45 -10.23
N ASP A 224 12.53 -8.53 -10.25
CA ASP A 224 12.59 -9.54 -11.31
C ASP A 224 12.33 -8.93 -12.69
N ARG A 225 11.27 -8.11 -12.81
CA ARG A 225 10.95 -7.42 -14.06
C ARG A 225 12.06 -6.48 -14.51
N LEU A 226 12.64 -5.70 -13.59
CA LEU A 226 13.75 -4.80 -13.90
C LEU A 226 14.99 -5.57 -14.36
N GLN A 227 15.31 -6.66 -13.68
CA GLN A 227 16.45 -7.52 -14.02
C GLN A 227 16.27 -8.16 -15.40
N ASP A 228 15.06 -8.64 -15.73
CA ASP A 228 14.75 -9.20 -17.04
C ASP A 228 14.83 -8.13 -18.16
N MET A 229 14.33 -6.92 -17.90
CA MET A 229 14.47 -5.80 -18.84
C MET A 229 15.94 -5.44 -19.07
N PHE A 230 16.74 -5.38 -18.00
CA PHE A 230 18.16 -5.07 -18.08
C PHE A 230 18.93 -6.14 -18.87
N ARG A 231 18.68 -7.43 -18.60
CA ARG A 231 19.26 -8.56 -19.35
C ARG A 231 18.92 -8.49 -20.84
N LYS A 232 17.65 -8.23 -21.18
CA LYS A 232 17.22 -8.07 -22.57
C LYS A 232 17.91 -6.88 -23.25
N GLN A 233 18.16 -5.80 -22.51
CA GLN A 233 18.89 -4.63 -23.01
C GLN A 233 20.37 -4.94 -23.24
N GLU A 234 21.05 -5.63 -22.32
CA GLU A 234 22.44 -6.07 -22.49
C GLU A 234 22.59 -6.99 -23.70
N GLN A 235 21.69 -7.98 -23.84
CA GLN A 235 21.67 -8.89 -24.97
C GLN A 235 21.49 -8.12 -26.30
N PHE A 236 20.55 -7.16 -26.34
CA PHE A 236 20.36 -6.30 -27.51
C PHE A 236 21.62 -5.51 -27.90
N LEU A 237 22.34 -4.95 -26.91
CA LEU A 237 23.59 -4.23 -27.16
C LEU A 237 24.70 -5.15 -27.67
N ALA A 238 24.80 -6.36 -27.12
CA ALA A 238 25.75 -7.37 -27.55
C ALA A 238 25.47 -7.80 -29.00
N ASP A 239 24.21 -8.13 -29.33
CA ASP A 239 23.80 -8.55 -30.66
C ASP A 239 24.00 -7.43 -31.70
N ALA A 240 23.62 -6.19 -31.37
CA ALA A 240 23.86 -5.03 -32.22
C ALA A 240 25.36 -4.81 -32.48
N SER A 241 26.20 -4.99 -31.46
CA SER A 241 27.66 -4.88 -31.61
C SER A 241 28.23 -5.96 -32.54
N HIS A 242 27.72 -7.19 -32.46
CA HIS A 242 28.12 -8.28 -33.35
C HIS A 242 27.70 -8.04 -34.81
N GLU A 243 26.45 -7.63 -35.04
CA GLU A 243 25.92 -7.37 -36.38
C GLU A 243 26.54 -6.13 -37.04
N LEU A 244 27.02 -5.16 -36.26
CA LEU A 244 27.81 -4.02 -36.77
C LEU A 244 29.25 -4.41 -37.13
N ARG A 245 29.88 -5.30 -36.34
CA ARG A 245 31.29 -5.68 -36.53
C ARG A 245 31.53 -6.44 -37.83
N THR A 246 30.60 -7.30 -38.22
CA THR A 246 30.73 -8.14 -39.44
C THR A 246 30.89 -7.32 -40.73
N PRO A 247 29.95 -6.42 -41.12
CA PRO A 247 30.08 -5.62 -42.33
C PRO A 247 31.28 -4.66 -42.24
N LEU A 248 31.59 -4.12 -41.05
CA LEU A 248 32.76 -3.27 -40.85
C LEU A 248 34.07 -4.02 -41.14
N THR A 249 34.19 -5.26 -40.67
CA THR A 249 35.37 -6.12 -40.92
C THR A 249 35.51 -6.44 -42.42
N ILE A 250 34.39 -6.66 -43.12
CA ILE A 250 34.39 -6.90 -44.56
C ILE A 250 34.85 -5.66 -45.33
N ILE A 251 34.33 -4.47 -44.97
CA ILE A 251 34.77 -3.19 -45.55
C ILE A 251 36.27 -2.98 -45.32
N GLU A 252 36.78 -3.20 -44.10
CA GLU A 252 38.20 -3.06 -43.79
C GLU A 252 39.09 -4.03 -44.58
N SER A 253 38.62 -5.27 -44.78
CA SER A 253 39.31 -6.29 -45.57
C SER A 253 39.41 -5.89 -47.04
N TYR A 254 38.29 -5.51 -47.67
CA TYR A 254 38.28 -5.07 -49.07
C TYR A 254 39.04 -3.75 -49.27
N ALA A 255 38.97 -2.81 -48.33
CA ALA A 255 39.78 -1.59 -48.37
C ALA A 255 41.28 -1.91 -48.27
N SER A 256 41.66 -2.89 -47.46
CA SER A 256 43.04 -3.37 -47.36
C SER A 256 43.53 -4.06 -48.63
N LEU A 257 42.66 -4.84 -49.30
CA LEU A 257 42.93 -5.45 -50.60
C LEU A 257 43.14 -4.38 -51.68
N LEU A 258 42.27 -3.39 -51.75
CA LEU A 258 42.41 -2.23 -52.64
C LEU A 258 43.74 -1.52 -52.40
N ARG A 259 44.07 -1.20 -51.14
CA ARG A 259 45.34 -0.51 -50.81
C ARG A 259 46.57 -1.28 -51.28
N ARG A 260 46.53 -2.62 -51.28
CA ARG A 260 47.65 -3.44 -51.71
C ARG A 260 47.70 -3.63 -53.23
N TRP A 261 46.58 -3.92 -53.89
CA TRP A 261 46.54 -4.49 -55.25
C TRP A 261 45.75 -3.65 -56.27
N ALA A 262 45.29 -2.44 -55.92
CA ALA A 262 44.43 -1.62 -56.78
C ALA A 262 44.98 -1.30 -58.19
N SER A 263 46.31 -1.34 -58.37
CA SER A 263 46.96 -1.05 -59.65
C SER A 263 47.17 -2.28 -60.54
N SER A 264 46.96 -3.49 -59.99
CA SER A 264 47.43 -4.74 -60.60
C SER A 264 46.31 -5.58 -61.23
N ASN A 265 45.05 -5.33 -60.86
CA ASN A 265 43.90 -6.08 -61.36
C ASN A 265 42.62 -5.22 -61.29
N ASP A 266 42.17 -4.72 -62.45
CA ASP A 266 40.97 -3.89 -62.56
C ASP A 266 39.69 -4.62 -62.12
N GLN A 267 39.59 -5.93 -62.35
CA GLN A 267 38.42 -6.72 -61.98
C GLN A 267 38.30 -6.89 -60.46
N LEU A 268 39.42 -7.11 -59.77
CA LEU A 268 39.48 -7.16 -58.30
C LEU A 268 39.15 -5.80 -57.67
N ARG A 269 39.57 -4.71 -58.33
CA ARG A 269 39.26 -3.35 -57.87
C ARG A 269 37.76 -3.07 -57.90
N GLU A 270 37.11 -3.44 -59.00
CA GLU A 270 35.66 -3.24 -59.15
C GLU A 270 34.88 -4.08 -58.14
N GLU A 271 35.24 -5.36 -57.98
CA GLU A 271 34.62 -6.25 -56.99
C GLU A 271 34.75 -5.69 -55.56
N ALA A 272 35.93 -5.20 -55.19
CA ALA A 272 36.15 -4.62 -53.87
C ALA A 272 35.38 -3.31 -53.64
N LEU A 273 35.26 -2.46 -54.67
CA LEU A 273 34.44 -1.24 -54.60
C LEU A 273 32.95 -1.57 -54.45
N GLU A 274 32.43 -2.50 -55.25
CA GLU A 274 31.04 -2.96 -55.14
C GLU A 274 30.75 -3.55 -53.75
N ALA A 275 31.66 -4.39 -53.23
CA ALA A 275 31.53 -4.97 -51.90
C ALA A 275 31.49 -3.89 -50.80
N ILE A 276 32.40 -2.90 -50.84
CA ILE A 276 32.41 -1.80 -49.87
C ILE A 276 31.11 -0.98 -49.93
N VAL A 277 30.62 -0.66 -51.13
CA VAL A 277 29.37 0.10 -51.31
C VAL A 277 28.17 -0.69 -50.78
N SER A 278 28.10 -1.99 -51.09
CA SER A 278 27.05 -2.89 -50.63
C SER A 278 27.02 -2.99 -49.10
N GLU A 279 28.17 -3.27 -48.47
CA GLU A 279 28.27 -3.40 -47.01
C GLU A 279 28.01 -2.05 -46.29
N SER A 280 28.41 -0.92 -46.89
CA SER A 280 28.11 0.41 -46.37
C SER A 280 26.61 0.72 -46.41
N ALA A 281 25.92 0.30 -47.48
CA ALA A 281 24.47 0.41 -47.57
C ALA A 281 23.76 -0.48 -46.53
N GLN A 282 24.28 -1.68 -46.29
CA GLN A 282 23.79 -2.58 -45.24
C GLN A 282 23.97 -2.00 -43.84
N LEU A 283 25.14 -1.42 -43.52
CA LEU A 283 25.38 -0.70 -42.26
C LEU A 283 24.43 0.48 -42.08
N LYS A 284 24.17 1.25 -43.13
CA LYS A 284 23.19 2.35 -43.10
C LYS A 284 21.78 1.84 -42.75
N LEU A 285 21.35 0.74 -43.35
CA LEU A 285 20.05 0.14 -43.07
C LEU A 285 19.98 -0.42 -41.64
N LEU A 286 21.05 -1.06 -41.16
CA LEU A 286 21.14 -1.57 -39.79
C LEU A 286 21.03 -0.43 -38.76
N THR A 287 21.81 0.64 -38.94
CA THR A 287 21.81 1.80 -38.03
C THR A 287 20.48 2.54 -38.04
N GLN A 288 19.83 2.68 -39.20
CA GLN A 288 18.47 3.22 -39.30
C GLN A 288 17.45 2.35 -38.55
N ASN A 289 17.55 1.03 -38.68
CA ASN A 289 16.70 0.09 -37.95
C ASN A 289 16.92 0.19 -36.43
N LEU A 290 18.18 0.26 -35.96
CA LEU A 290 18.51 0.46 -34.55
C LEU A 290 17.96 1.80 -34.02
N LEU A 291 18.12 2.89 -34.76
CA LEU A 291 17.59 4.21 -34.42
C LEU A 291 16.05 4.23 -34.40
N SER A 292 15.40 3.46 -35.26
CA SER A 292 13.94 3.33 -35.23
C SER A 292 13.47 2.65 -33.93
N LEU A 293 14.22 1.67 -33.42
CA LEU A 293 13.91 1.00 -32.16
C LEU A 293 14.12 1.91 -30.94
N THR A 294 15.07 2.86 -30.97
CA THR A 294 15.30 3.78 -29.85
C THR A 294 14.38 5.00 -29.88
N ASN A 295 14.05 5.52 -31.06
CA ASN A 295 13.16 6.68 -31.22
C ASN A 295 11.69 6.37 -30.95
N THR A 296 11.30 5.09 -30.90
CA THR A 296 9.92 4.70 -30.60
C THR A 296 9.57 4.81 -29.11
N ASN A 297 10.56 4.99 -28.23
CA ASN A 297 10.35 5.33 -26.82
C ASN A 297 10.00 6.81 -26.57
N ARG A 298 9.97 7.67 -27.60
CA ARG A 298 9.35 9.00 -27.47
C ARG A 298 7.83 8.82 -27.44
N THR A 299 7.30 8.95 -26.24
CA THR A 299 5.88 9.11 -25.89
C THR A 299 5.27 10.36 -26.51
N ASN A 300 5.20 10.45 -27.84
CA ASN A 300 4.35 11.42 -28.50
C ASN A 300 3.37 10.64 -29.38
N CYS A 301 2.22 10.31 -28.81
CA CYS A 301 0.97 10.06 -29.55
C CYS A 301 0.46 11.36 -30.23
N GLU A 302 1.31 12.36 -30.46
CA GLU A 302 0.92 13.69 -30.95
C GLU A 302 0.73 13.75 -32.47
N GLN A 303 0.86 12.62 -33.17
CA GLN A 303 0.65 12.55 -34.63
C GLN A 303 -0.27 11.38 -35.02
N ASN A 304 -1.32 11.10 -34.23
CA ASN A 304 -2.46 10.37 -34.76
C ASN A 304 -3.16 11.28 -35.77
N THR A 305 -2.80 11.12 -37.04
CA THR A 305 -3.44 11.81 -38.16
C THR A 305 -4.45 10.89 -38.79
N GLU A 306 -5.56 11.45 -39.29
CA GLU A 306 -6.44 10.71 -40.17
C GLU A 306 -5.74 10.51 -41.52
N PHE A 307 -5.66 9.26 -41.96
CA PHE A 307 -5.13 8.89 -43.26
C PHE A 307 -5.95 7.74 -43.85
N ASP A 308 -5.83 7.55 -45.16
CA ASP A 308 -6.46 6.45 -45.85
C ASP A 308 -5.47 5.28 -46.04
N LEU A 309 -5.81 4.10 -45.51
CA LEU A 309 -4.95 2.94 -45.58
C LEU A 309 -4.82 2.37 -47.00
N ILE A 310 -5.89 2.40 -47.81
CA ILE A 310 -5.90 1.74 -49.12
C ILE A 310 -4.90 2.42 -50.07
N PRO A 311 -4.95 3.74 -50.28
CA PRO A 311 -3.94 4.46 -51.06
C PRO A 311 -2.52 4.29 -50.50
N LEU A 312 -2.37 4.22 -49.17
CA LEU A 312 -1.06 4.01 -48.55
C LEU A 312 -0.45 2.66 -48.93
N VAL A 313 -1.24 1.59 -48.88
CA VAL A 313 -0.83 0.23 -49.28
C VAL A 313 -0.53 0.18 -50.77
N GLU A 314 -1.40 0.74 -51.62
CA GLU A 314 -1.22 0.77 -53.07
C GLU A 314 0.06 1.52 -53.47
N GLN A 315 0.30 2.70 -52.89
CA GLN A 315 1.52 3.48 -53.14
C GLN A 315 2.78 2.73 -52.70
N THR A 316 2.72 2.08 -51.54
CA THR A 316 3.87 1.34 -51.00
C THR A 316 4.16 0.09 -51.85
N ALA A 317 3.13 -0.64 -52.25
CA ALA A 317 3.24 -1.76 -53.17
C ALA A 317 3.77 -1.33 -54.55
N ALA A 318 3.28 -0.21 -55.11
CA ALA A 318 3.76 0.34 -56.37
C ALA A 318 5.25 0.73 -56.32
N SER A 319 5.69 1.38 -55.24
CA SER A 319 7.11 1.72 -55.04
C SER A 319 7.99 0.47 -55.01
N LEU A 320 7.59 -0.57 -54.29
CA LEU A 320 8.35 -1.81 -54.18
C LEU A 320 8.29 -2.67 -55.45
N ARG A 321 7.21 -2.56 -56.24
CA ARG A 321 7.10 -3.17 -57.57
C ARG A 321 8.16 -2.64 -58.53
N VAL A 322 8.41 -1.33 -58.51
CA VAL A 322 9.45 -0.68 -59.33
C VAL A 322 10.85 -1.16 -58.95
N THR A 323 11.15 -1.26 -57.65
CA THR A 323 12.48 -1.66 -57.17
C THR A 323 12.76 -3.15 -57.33
N SER A 324 11.74 -4.00 -57.16
CA SER A 324 11.91 -5.47 -57.18
C SER A 324 11.68 -6.11 -58.56
N SER A 325 11.11 -5.38 -59.52
CA SER A 325 10.67 -5.89 -60.84
C SER A 325 9.73 -7.11 -60.75
N ARG A 326 8.98 -7.24 -59.64
CA ARG A 326 8.06 -8.37 -59.36
C ARG A 326 6.63 -7.90 -59.18
N GLU A 327 5.68 -8.75 -59.54
CA GLU A 327 4.26 -8.44 -59.42
C GLU A 327 3.78 -8.52 -57.97
N ILE A 328 3.14 -7.44 -57.50
CA ILE A 328 2.49 -7.33 -56.20
C ILE A 328 1.02 -6.99 -56.48
N ARG A 329 0.09 -7.79 -55.95
CA ARG A 329 -1.36 -7.57 -56.11
C ARG A 329 -1.95 -7.09 -54.79
N VAL A 330 -2.74 -6.03 -54.86
CA VAL A 330 -3.49 -5.49 -53.71
C VAL A 330 -4.97 -5.77 -53.95
N GLN A 331 -5.65 -6.36 -52.98
CA GLN A 331 -7.08 -6.67 -53.01
C GLN A 331 -7.73 -6.14 -51.73
N SER A 332 -8.72 -5.26 -51.87
CA SER A 332 -9.60 -4.86 -50.77
C SER A 332 -10.91 -5.64 -50.83
N GLU A 333 -11.49 -5.95 -49.66
CA GLU A 333 -12.81 -6.55 -49.59
C GLU A 333 -13.86 -5.62 -50.23
N LEU A 334 -14.77 -6.18 -51.03
CA LEU A 334 -15.82 -5.44 -51.78
C LEU A 334 -15.32 -4.30 -52.70
N ASN A 335 -14.05 -4.31 -53.13
CA ASN A 335 -13.44 -3.23 -53.92
C ASN A 335 -13.57 -1.84 -53.25
N MET A 336 -13.49 -1.78 -51.92
CA MET A 336 -13.38 -0.52 -51.21
C MET A 336 -12.17 0.27 -51.76
N LYS A 337 -12.38 1.56 -52.05
CA LYS A 337 -11.32 2.45 -52.53
C LYS A 337 -10.67 3.28 -51.42
N GLU A 338 -11.40 3.45 -50.33
CA GLU A 338 -11.01 4.29 -49.21
C GLU A 338 -11.32 3.55 -47.90
N LEU A 339 -10.36 3.57 -46.96
CA LEU A 339 -10.49 3.03 -45.62
C LEU A 339 -9.82 4.01 -44.64
N PRO A 340 -10.58 4.97 -44.09
CA PRO A 340 -10.03 5.97 -43.16
C PRO A 340 -9.64 5.31 -41.84
N MET A 341 -8.46 5.67 -41.35
CA MET A 341 -7.83 5.18 -40.14
C MET A 341 -7.12 6.33 -39.40
N THR A 342 -7.04 6.27 -38.07
CA THR A 342 -6.18 7.20 -37.30
C THR A 342 -4.90 6.50 -36.84
N GLY A 343 -3.76 7.17 -37.02
CA GLY A 343 -2.45 6.65 -36.60
C GLY A 343 -1.29 7.41 -37.23
N ASP A 344 -0.10 6.82 -37.16
CA ASP A 344 1.11 7.35 -37.80
C ASP A 344 1.31 6.69 -39.18
N PRO A 345 0.99 7.40 -40.29
CA PRO A 345 1.10 6.84 -41.64
C PRO A 345 2.54 6.49 -42.04
N TYR A 346 3.57 7.10 -41.44
CA TYR A 346 4.96 6.76 -41.71
C TYR A 346 5.33 5.42 -41.07
N GLN A 347 4.87 5.17 -39.84
CA GLN A 347 5.07 3.88 -39.17
C GLN A 347 4.30 2.76 -39.86
N ILE A 348 3.04 2.99 -40.25
CA ILE A 348 2.28 2.00 -41.01
C ILE A 348 2.91 1.72 -42.37
N ARG A 349 3.43 2.74 -43.07
CA ARG A 349 4.23 2.55 -44.29
C ARG A 349 5.46 1.69 -44.04
N GLN A 350 6.19 1.94 -42.95
CA GLN A 350 7.37 1.15 -42.58
C GLN A 350 7.02 -0.31 -42.30
N LEU A 351 5.92 -0.56 -41.57
CA LEU A 351 5.38 -1.90 -41.34
C LEU A 351 5.12 -2.63 -42.66
N LEU A 352 4.42 -1.97 -43.60
CA LEU A 352 4.13 -2.52 -44.92
C LEU A 352 5.41 -2.82 -45.70
N ILE A 353 6.39 -1.91 -45.68
CA ILE A 353 7.69 -2.14 -46.33
C ILE A 353 8.37 -3.38 -45.77
N ILE A 354 8.41 -3.55 -44.45
CA ILE A 354 9.03 -4.71 -43.80
C ILE A 354 8.36 -6.01 -44.23
N LEU A 355 7.02 -6.07 -44.22
CA LEU A 355 6.28 -7.29 -44.54
C LEU A 355 6.39 -7.65 -46.02
N ILE A 356 6.25 -6.66 -46.91
CA ILE A 356 6.34 -6.86 -48.37
C ILE A 356 7.79 -7.21 -48.77
N ASP A 357 8.79 -6.54 -48.21
CA ASP A 357 10.20 -6.84 -48.46
C ASP A 357 10.56 -8.27 -48.01
N ASN A 358 10.06 -8.71 -46.85
CA ASN A 358 10.19 -10.11 -46.44
C ASN A 358 9.52 -11.06 -47.45
N ALA A 359 8.29 -10.81 -47.86
CA ALA A 359 7.58 -11.63 -48.84
C ALA A 359 8.36 -11.73 -50.18
N LEU A 360 8.91 -10.61 -50.66
CA LEU A 360 9.71 -10.55 -51.88
C LEU A 360 11.06 -11.27 -51.74
N LYS A 361 11.73 -11.18 -50.58
CA LYS A 361 13.01 -11.87 -50.33
C LYS A 361 12.87 -13.39 -50.27
N TYR A 362 11.77 -13.90 -49.72
CA TYR A 362 11.59 -15.32 -49.44
C TYR A 362 10.70 -16.06 -50.45
N SER A 363 9.97 -15.36 -51.31
CA SER A 363 9.24 -15.94 -52.44
C SER A 363 9.87 -15.59 -53.78
N GLN A 364 9.59 -16.37 -54.82
CA GLN A 364 9.88 -16.02 -56.23
C GLN A 364 8.60 -15.75 -57.04
N LYS A 365 7.43 -15.93 -56.42
CA LYS A 365 6.13 -15.77 -57.05
C LYS A 365 5.52 -14.42 -56.66
N ILE A 366 4.26 -14.23 -57.06
CA ILE A 366 3.45 -13.04 -56.80
C ILE A 366 3.20 -12.91 -55.30
N VAL A 367 3.28 -11.68 -54.78
CA VAL A 367 2.89 -11.34 -53.41
C VAL A 367 1.47 -10.80 -53.43
N ASP A 368 0.58 -11.39 -52.66
CA ASP A 368 -0.82 -10.98 -52.55
C ASP A 368 -1.04 -10.25 -51.22
N ILE A 369 -1.59 -9.03 -51.28
CA ILE A 369 -1.96 -8.22 -50.11
C ILE A 369 -3.49 -8.13 -50.06
N ARG A 370 -4.09 -8.56 -48.95
CA ARG A 370 -5.54 -8.45 -48.72
C ARG A 370 -5.84 -7.52 -47.54
N ILE A 371 -6.81 -6.64 -47.72
CA ILE A 371 -7.29 -5.71 -46.70
C ILE A 371 -8.78 -5.98 -46.46
N CYS A 372 -9.15 -6.23 -45.20
CA CYS A 372 -10.55 -6.36 -44.77
C CYS A 372 -10.83 -5.53 -43.51
N LEU A 373 -12.10 -5.16 -43.32
CA LEU A 373 -12.59 -4.43 -42.15
C LEU A 373 -13.63 -5.30 -41.43
N GLN A 374 -13.36 -5.67 -40.18
CA GLN A 374 -14.28 -6.46 -39.34
C GLN A 374 -14.46 -5.77 -37.99
N GLU A 375 -15.69 -5.42 -37.62
CA GLU A 375 -16.03 -4.90 -36.28
C GLU A 375 -15.12 -3.75 -35.78
N LYS A 376 -14.77 -2.81 -36.68
CA LYS A 376 -13.83 -1.67 -36.46
C LYS A 376 -12.37 -2.06 -36.28
N GLN A 377 -11.98 -3.28 -36.66
CA GLN A 377 -10.59 -3.70 -36.80
C GLN A 377 -10.25 -3.86 -38.28
N VAL A 378 -9.14 -3.25 -38.67
CA VAL A 378 -8.55 -3.36 -39.99
C VAL A 378 -7.57 -4.52 -39.99
N ILE A 379 -7.79 -5.47 -40.89
CA ILE A 379 -6.96 -6.66 -41.02
C ILE A 379 -6.21 -6.56 -42.35
N ILE A 380 -4.89 -6.60 -42.28
CA ILE A 380 -3.97 -6.60 -43.43
C ILE A 380 -3.29 -7.96 -43.49
N LYS A 381 -3.45 -8.67 -44.60
CA LYS A 381 -2.80 -9.97 -44.84
C LYS A 381 -1.79 -9.84 -45.96
N VAL A 382 -0.52 -10.09 -45.69
CA VAL A 382 0.54 -10.16 -46.70
C VAL A 382 0.90 -11.63 -46.91
N MET A 383 0.60 -12.15 -48.09
CA MET A 383 0.75 -13.56 -48.44
C MET A 383 1.88 -13.76 -49.45
N ASP A 384 2.77 -14.69 -49.15
CA ASP A 384 3.84 -15.12 -50.03
C ASP A 384 3.75 -16.64 -50.29
N GLN A 385 4.25 -17.08 -51.44
CA GLN A 385 4.36 -18.50 -51.80
C GLN A 385 5.83 -18.95 -51.81
N GLY A 386 6.57 -18.57 -50.76
CA GLY A 386 7.99 -18.83 -50.60
C GLY A 386 8.32 -20.16 -49.95
N ILE A 387 9.51 -20.23 -49.36
CA ILE A 387 10.04 -21.44 -48.71
C ILE A 387 9.28 -21.85 -47.43
N GLY A 388 8.45 -20.95 -46.89
CA GLY A 388 7.80 -21.13 -45.58
C GLY A 388 8.79 -21.17 -44.41
N ILE A 389 8.24 -21.28 -43.20
CA ILE A 389 8.96 -21.27 -41.92
C ILE A 389 8.59 -22.56 -41.18
N ALA A 390 9.58 -23.14 -40.49
CA ALA A 390 9.35 -24.34 -39.69
C ALA A 390 8.53 -24.01 -38.43
N GLU A 391 7.72 -24.95 -37.96
CA GLU A 391 6.86 -24.73 -36.79
C GLU A 391 7.65 -24.40 -35.51
N GLU A 392 8.84 -24.98 -35.38
CA GLU A 392 9.79 -24.71 -34.29
C GLU A 392 10.36 -23.28 -34.31
N ASP A 393 10.44 -22.64 -35.49
CA ASP A 393 10.98 -21.30 -35.65
C ASP A 393 9.90 -20.22 -35.43
N LEU A 394 8.60 -20.55 -35.63
CA LEU A 394 7.48 -19.61 -35.55
C LEU A 394 7.39 -18.81 -34.24
N PRO A 395 7.63 -19.39 -33.04
CA PRO A 395 7.62 -18.63 -31.79
C PRO A 395 8.71 -17.56 -31.71
N HIS A 396 9.78 -17.71 -32.50
CA HIS A 396 11.00 -16.92 -32.41
C HIS A 396 11.17 -15.92 -33.56
N VAL A 397 10.34 -15.95 -34.60
CA VAL A 397 10.47 -15.06 -35.78
C VAL A 397 10.36 -13.57 -35.47
N PHE A 398 9.73 -13.21 -34.34
CA PHE A 398 9.63 -11.84 -33.87
C PHE A 398 10.75 -11.46 -32.88
N ASP A 399 11.58 -12.43 -32.46
CA ASP A 399 12.76 -12.16 -31.64
C ASP A 399 13.76 -11.34 -32.46
N ARG A 400 14.38 -10.35 -31.81
CA ARG A 400 15.36 -9.47 -32.45
C ARG A 400 16.56 -10.29 -32.91
N PHE A 401 17.04 -10.02 -34.12
CA PHE A 401 18.20 -10.68 -34.73
C PHE A 401 18.01 -12.18 -35.00
N TYR A 402 16.82 -12.73 -34.74
CA TYR A 402 16.54 -14.13 -35.01
C TYR A 402 16.45 -14.42 -36.51
N ARG A 403 17.08 -15.52 -36.92
CA ARG A 403 17.07 -16.02 -38.30
C ARG A 403 17.06 -17.55 -38.28
N SER A 404 16.19 -18.17 -39.06
CA SER A 404 16.25 -19.61 -39.31
C SER A 404 17.56 -20.00 -40.02
N ASP A 405 18.11 -21.17 -39.69
CA ASP A 405 19.40 -21.63 -40.23
C ASP A 405 19.39 -21.75 -41.78
N LYS A 406 18.23 -22.06 -42.37
CA LYS A 406 18.05 -22.11 -43.84
C LYS A 406 18.11 -20.71 -44.51
N ALA A 407 17.82 -19.64 -43.77
CA ALA A 407 17.93 -18.27 -44.25
C ALA A 407 19.35 -17.68 -44.05
N ARG A 408 20.23 -18.38 -43.33
CA ARG A 408 21.61 -17.94 -43.03
C ARG A 408 22.55 -18.06 -44.24
N ASN A 409 22.30 -19.03 -45.13
CA ASN A 409 23.15 -19.32 -46.29
C ASN A 409 22.90 -18.45 -47.54
N ARG A 410 21.97 -17.48 -47.50
CA ARG A 410 21.71 -16.56 -48.63
C ARG A 410 22.41 -15.22 -48.43
N LYS A 411 23.22 -14.80 -49.40
CA LYS A 411 23.90 -13.48 -49.46
C LYS A 411 22.97 -12.26 -49.41
N GLN A 412 21.65 -12.42 -49.53
CA GLN A 412 20.65 -11.34 -49.57
C GLN A 412 19.83 -11.16 -48.26
N GLY A 413 20.19 -11.86 -47.18
CA GLY A 413 19.43 -11.82 -45.92
C GLY A 413 19.71 -10.57 -45.07
N GLY A 414 18.64 -9.89 -44.61
CA GLY A 414 18.76 -8.76 -43.68
C GLY A 414 19.13 -9.19 -42.24
N ALA A 415 19.32 -8.22 -41.36
CA ALA A 415 19.83 -8.42 -39.99
C ALA A 415 18.86 -9.03 -38.96
N GLY A 416 17.73 -9.62 -39.38
CA GLY A 416 16.75 -10.20 -38.45
C GLY A 416 16.02 -9.19 -37.55
N LEU A 417 16.10 -7.89 -37.85
CA LEU A 417 15.42 -6.83 -37.09
C LEU A 417 14.02 -6.50 -37.61
N GLY A 418 13.71 -6.85 -38.86
CA GLY A 418 12.49 -6.41 -39.54
C GLY A 418 11.22 -6.81 -38.80
N LEU A 419 11.01 -8.10 -38.56
CA LEU A 419 9.78 -8.59 -37.91
C LEU A 419 9.63 -8.08 -36.47
N ALA A 420 10.73 -7.92 -35.73
CA ALA A 420 10.70 -7.29 -34.41
C ALA A 420 10.25 -5.82 -34.45
N ILE A 421 10.69 -5.05 -35.47
CA ILE A 421 10.24 -3.67 -35.70
C ILE A 421 8.75 -3.66 -36.10
N ALA A 422 8.32 -4.58 -36.96
CA ALA A 422 6.92 -4.72 -37.35
C ALA A 422 6.02 -5.00 -36.13
N GLN A 423 6.41 -5.93 -35.27
CA GLN A 423 5.70 -6.23 -34.03
C GLN A 423 5.61 -5.01 -33.12
N HIS A 424 6.70 -4.24 -32.99
CA HIS A 424 6.71 -3.04 -32.19
C HIS A 424 5.79 -1.93 -32.74
N ILE A 425 5.78 -1.72 -34.06
CA ILE A 425 4.89 -0.76 -34.72
C ILE A 425 3.42 -1.15 -34.47
N VAL A 426 3.08 -2.43 -34.65
CA VAL A 426 1.72 -2.94 -34.45
C VAL A 426 1.27 -2.80 -33.00
N GLN A 427 2.14 -3.14 -32.03
CA GLN A 427 1.87 -2.97 -30.60
C GLN A 427 1.65 -1.49 -30.23
N LYS A 428 2.44 -0.56 -30.80
CA LYS A 428 2.26 0.88 -30.59
C LYS A 428 0.91 1.37 -31.11
N HIS A 429 0.39 0.74 -32.16
CA HIS A 429 -0.96 1.00 -32.69
C HIS A 429 -2.05 0.13 -32.03
N GLN A 430 -1.77 -0.47 -30.86
CA GLN A 430 -2.71 -1.30 -30.10
C GLN A 430 -3.26 -2.51 -30.89
N GLY A 431 -2.50 -3.00 -31.87
CA GLY A 431 -2.88 -4.13 -32.71
C GLY A 431 -2.16 -5.43 -32.37
N THR A 432 -2.42 -6.46 -33.16
CA THR A 432 -1.75 -7.76 -33.12
C THR A 432 -1.14 -8.13 -34.47
N ILE A 433 -0.03 -8.85 -34.46
CA ILE A 433 0.59 -9.42 -35.65
C ILE A 433 0.84 -10.90 -35.43
N GLU A 434 0.45 -11.71 -36.40
CA GLU A 434 0.62 -13.15 -36.41
C GLU A 434 1.26 -13.60 -37.71
N LEU A 435 2.05 -14.67 -37.66
CA LEU A 435 2.68 -15.26 -38.83
C LEU A 435 2.21 -16.70 -38.99
N LEU A 436 1.45 -16.96 -40.04
CA LEU A 436 0.96 -18.29 -40.39
C LEU A 436 1.83 -18.83 -41.53
N SER A 437 2.58 -19.90 -41.30
CA SER A 437 3.49 -20.44 -42.31
C SER A 437 3.56 -21.95 -42.26
N SER A 438 3.85 -22.57 -43.40
CA SER A 438 4.15 -23.99 -43.49
C SER A 438 5.28 -24.20 -44.48
N LEU A 439 6.21 -25.08 -44.12
CA LEU A 439 7.41 -25.33 -44.91
C LEU A 439 7.04 -25.73 -46.35
N GLY A 440 7.57 -25.02 -47.35
CA GLY A 440 7.35 -25.25 -48.78
C GLY A 440 6.04 -24.69 -49.35
N LEU A 441 5.13 -24.16 -48.52
CA LEU A 441 3.84 -23.60 -48.97
C LEU A 441 3.81 -22.06 -48.95
N GLY A 442 4.74 -21.42 -48.24
CA GLY A 442 4.84 -19.97 -48.09
C GLY A 442 4.39 -19.49 -46.71
N SER A 443 4.27 -18.17 -46.55
CA SER A 443 3.86 -17.54 -45.28
C SER A 443 2.79 -16.48 -45.49
N THR A 444 2.01 -16.24 -44.45
CA THR A 444 1.00 -15.19 -44.38
C THR A 444 1.19 -14.40 -43.10
N ALA A 445 1.58 -13.13 -43.23
CA ALA A 445 1.60 -12.19 -42.11
C ALA A 445 0.20 -11.57 -41.98
N VAL A 446 -0.43 -11.75 -40.82
CA VAL A 446 -1.74 -11.20 -40.49
C VAL A 446 -1.55 -10.09 -39.47
N VAL A 447 -1.83 -8.86 -39.86
CA VAL A 447 -1.81 -7.69 -38.99
C VAL A 447 -3.24 -7.24 -38.72
N THR A 448 -3.58 -7.05 -37.46
CA THR A 448 -4.88 -6.56 -37.02
C THR A 448 -4.68 -5.26 -36.25
N LEU A 449 -5.31 -4.17 -36.70
CA LEU A 449 -5.18 -2.84 -36.10
C LEU A 449 -6.58 -2.26 -35.83
N PRO A 450 -6.78 -1.49 -34.74
CA PRO A 450 -8.03 -0.75 -34.56
C PRO A 450 -8.16 0.34 -35.63
N GLN A 451 -9.37 0.56 -36.14
CA GLN A 451 -9.64 1.62 -37.13
C GLN A 451 -9.35 3.02 -36.56
N SER A 452 -9.51 3.19 -35.24
CA SER A 452 -9.15 4.41 -34.53
C SER A 452 -8.12 4.08 -33.45
N CYS A 453 -6.88 4.54 -33.61
CA CYS A 453 -5.88 4.52 -32.56
C CYS A 453 -6.16 5.67 -31.58
N GLN A 454 -6.29 5.37 -30.28
CA GLN A 454 -6.47 6.36 -29.21
C GLN A 454 -5.14 6.81 -28.63
#